data_AF-A0A2J2HEB1-F1
#
_entry.id   AF-A0A2J2HEB1-F1
#
_cell.length_a   1.000
_cell.length_b   1.000
_cell.length_c   1.000
_cell.angle_alpha   90.00
_cell.angle_beta   90.00
_cell.angle_gamma   90.00
#
_symmetry.space_group_name_H-M   'P 1'
#
loop_
_entity.id
_entity.type
_entity.pdbx_description
1 polymer ?
#
loop_
_entity_poly.entity_id
_entity_poly.type
_entity_poly.pdbx_seq_one_letter_code
_entity_poly.pdbx_strand_id
1 'polypeptide(L)' 'QRVTEEEIRNHLMQYVEKGEIPKWWIPDKIIITQKELPKTSTGKIDKKILRDSYKDTLLST' A
#
# COMPACT_ATOMS: atom_id res chain seq x y z
N GLN A 1 3.38 -7.55 -16.56
CA GLN A 1 4.36 -7.60 -15.47
C GLN A 1 3.62 -7.87 -14.17
N ARG A 2 3.97 -8.88 -13.38
CA ARG A 2 3.41 -9.08 -12.03
C ARG A 2 4.43 -8.51 -11.05
N VAL A 3 4.11 -7.37 -10.48
CA VAL A 3 4.94 -6.77 -9.42
C VAL A 3 4.65 -7.51 -8.13
N THR A 4 5.68 -7.79 -7.33
CA THR A 4 5.52 -8.41 -6.00
C THR A 4 5.67 -7.39 -4.88
N GLU A 5 5.19 -7.72 -3.69
CA GLU A 5 5.37 -6.90 -2.49
C GLU A 5 6.85 -6.69 -2.14
N GLU A 6 7.67 -7.73 -2.29
CA GLU A 6 9.11 -7.69 -2.03
C GLU A 6 9.83 -6.74 -2.99
N GLU A 7 9.46 -6.73 -4.27
CA GLU A 7 10.04 -5.81 -5.26
C GLU A 7 9.77 -4.34 -4.87
N ILE A 8 8.55 -4.02 -4.47
CA ILE A 8 8.19 -2.66 -4.04
C ILE A 8 8.91 -2.30 -2.74
N ARG A 9 8.96 -3.22 -1.78
CA ARG A 9 9.69 -3.01 -0.52
C ARG A 9 11.17 -2.77 -0.77
N ASN A 10 11.81 -3.57 -1.61
CA ASN A 10 13.22 -3.42 -1.95
C ASN A 10 13.48 -2.09 -2.65
N HIS A 11 12.60 -1.68 -3.56
CA HIS A 11 12.69 -0.37 -4.20
C HIS A 11 12.60 0.77 -3.17
N LEU A 12 11.67 0.70 -2.22
CA LEU A 12 11.53 1.71 -1.16
C LEU A 12 12.74 1.72 -0.20
N MET A 13 13.33 0.56 0.09
CA MET A 13 14.53 0.47 0.94
C MET A 13 15.73 1.24 0.35
N GLN A 14 15.88 1.26 -0.98
CA GLN A 14 16.94 2.04 -1.63
C GLN A 14 16.85 3.54 -1.30
N TYR A 15 15.64 4.08 -1.11
CA TYR A 15 15.43 5.48 -0.72
C TYR A 15 15.65 5.71 0.77
N VAL A 16 15.40 4.70 1.60
CA VAL A 16 15.76 4.73 3.02
C VAL A 16 17.27 4.76 3.20
N GLU A 17 18.00 3.93 2.46
CA GLU A 17 19.47 3.88 2.50
C GLU A 17 20.11 5.19 2.03
N LYS A 18 19.49 5.86 1.06
CA LYS A 18 19.89 7.20 0.61
C LYS A 18 19.53 8.32 1.59
N GLY A 19 18.71 8.02 2.62
CA GLY A 19 18.25 9.00 3.59
C GLY A 19 17.16 9.94 3.07
N GLU A 20 16.53 9.65 1.93
CA GLU A 20 15.45 10.47 1.37
C GLU A 20 14.13 10.26 2.11
N ILE A 21 13.90 9.04 2.62
CA ILE A 21 12.71 8.69 3.40
C ILE A 21 13.11 7.93 4.67
N PRO A 22 12.39 8.10 5.79
CA PRO A 22 12.64 7.32 6.98
C PRO A 22 12.07 5.90 6.85
N LYS A 23 12.70 4.93 7.55
CA LYS A 23 12.30 3.50 7.50
C LYS A 23 10.83 3.25 7.89
N TRP A 24 10.26 4.05 8.79
CA TRP A 24 8.87 3.92 9.24
C TRP A 24 7.83 4.43 8.23
N TRP A 25 8.25 4.98 7.08
CA TRP A 25 7.34 5.26 5.96
C TRP A 25 7.06 4.02 5.11
N ILE A 26 7.84 2.95 5.25
CA ILE A 26 7.60 1.71 4.53
C ILE A 26 6.34 1.04 5.10
N PRO A 27 5.32 0.73 4.28
CA PRO A 27 4.13 0.03 4.74
C PRO A 27 4.45 -1.37 5.25
N ASP A 28 3.70 -1.82 6.26
CA ASP A 28 3.80 -3.20 6.76
C ASP A 28 3.29 -4.22 5.74
N LYS A 29 2.27 -3.83 4.95
CA LYS A 29 1.64 -4.68 3.94
C LYS A 29 1.32 -3.92 2.67
N ILE A 30 1.71 -4.47 1.52
CA ILE A 30 1.48 -3.89 0.20
C ILE A 30 0.52 -4.78 -0.58
N ILE A 31 -0.69 -4.28 -0.83
CA ILE A 31 -1.74 -5.03 -1.53
C ILE A 31 -1.81 -4.54 -2.97
N ILE A 32 -1.45 -5.43 -3.89
CA ILE A 32 -1.46 -5.16 -5.32
C ILE A 32 -2.81 -5.64 -5.88
N THR A 33 -3.72 -4.71 -6.10
CA THR A 33 -5.04 -5.00 -6.67
C THR A 33 -5.05 -4.82 -8.18
N GLN A 34 -5.67 -5.77 -8.89
CA GLN A 34 -5.99 -5.64 -10.32
C GLN A 34 -7.31 -4.89 -10.55
N LYS A 35 -8.14 -4.76 -9.49
CA LYS A 35 -9.39 -4.01 -9.49
C LYS A 35 -9.11 -2.53 -9.24
N GLU A 36 -9.87 -1.66 -9.91
CA GLU A 36 -9.82 -0.22 -9.64
C GLU A 36 -10.09 0.11 -8.18
N LEU A 37 -9.39 1.13 -7.67
CA LEU A 37 -9.65 1.67 -6.35
C LEU A 37 -11.07 2.26 -6.30
N PRO A 38 -11.82 2.05 -5.20
CA PRO A 38 -13.14 2.60 -5.05
C PRO A 38 -13.05 4.13 -5.07
N LYS A 39 -13.91 4.75 -5.90
CA LYS A 39 -13.99 6.20 -6.07
C LYS A 39 -15.34 6.70 -5.58
N THR A 40 -15.37 7.92 -5.05
CA THR A 40 -16.58 8.66 -4.73
C THR A 40 -17.25 9.17 -6.01
N SER A 41 -18.48 9.69 -5.90
CA SER A 41 -19.22 10.29 -7.02
C SER A 41 -18.48 11.46 -7.69
N THR A 42 -17.47 12.05 -7.03
CA THR A 42 -16.60 13.10 -7.56
C THR A 42 -15.25 12.58 -8.07
N GLY A 43 -15.09 11.26 -8.18
CA GLY A 43 -13.88 10.60 -8.70
C GLY A 43 -12.71 10.51 -7.73
N LYS A 44 -12.88 10.97 -6.47
CA LYS A 44 -11.83 10.88 -5.43
C LYS A 44 -11.77 9.48 -4.85
N ILE A 45 -10.59 9.03 -4.41
CA ILE A 45 -10.46 7.71 -3.75
C ILE A 45 -11.26 7.69 -2.46
N ASP A 46 -12.13 6.69 -2.31
CA ASP A 46 -12.92 6.48 -1.09
C ASP A 46 -12.11 5.67 -0.07
N LYS A 47 -11.46 6.40 0.84
CA LYS A 47 -10.68 5.80 1.93
C LYS A 47 -11.54 5.06 2.95
N LYS A 48 -12.84 5.38 3.08
CA LYS A 48 -13.71 4.75 4.06
C LYS A 48 -13.96 3.30 3.68
N ILE A 49 -14.34 3.07 2.42
CA ILE A 49 -14.55 1.73 1.87
C ILE A 49 -13.26 0.91 1.92
N LEU A 50 -12.12 1.52 1.57
CA LEU A 50 -10.82 0.86 1.67
C LEU A 50 -10.51 0.45 3.11
N ARG A 51 -10.74 1.34 4.09
CA ARG A 51 -10.45 1.05 5.50
C ARG A 51 -11.34 -0.06 6.05
N ASP A 52 -12.61 -0.14 5.67
CA ASP A 52 -13.49 -1.25 6.04
C ASP A 52 -13.06 -2.55 5.35
N SER A 53 -12.79 -2.52 4.05
CA SER A 53 -12.43 -3.73 3.27
C SER A 53 -11.11 -4.34 3.73
N TYR A 54 -10.18 -3.51 4.19
CA TYR A 54 -8.83 -3.92 4.58
C TYR A 54 -8.56 -3.83 6.09
N LYS A 55 -9.61 -3.68 6.91
CA LYS A 55 -9.49 -3.54 8.36
C LYS A 55 -8.75 -4.72 9.00
N ASP A 56 -9.06 -5.93 8.53
CA ASP A 56 -8.55 -7.17 9.11
C ASP A 56 -7.28 -7.66 8.43
N THR A 57 -6.77 -6.94 7.42
CA THR A 57 -5.63 -7.41 6.62
C THR A 57 -4.31 -7.49 7.39
N LEU A 58 -4.22 -6.78 8.53
CA LEU A 58 -3.10 -6.82 9.49
C LEU A 58 -3.42 -7.68 10.73
N LEU A 59 -4.68 -8.08 10.93
CA LEU A 59 -5.12 -8.94 12.02
C LEU A 59 -4.98 -10.40 11.57
N SER A 60 -3.74 -10.87 11.45
CA SER A 60 -3.44 -12.30 11.33
C SER A 60 -3.20 -12.86 12.73
N THR A 61 -4.28 -13.23 13.42
CA THR A 61 -4.26 -14.18 14.54
C THR A 61 -5.10 -15.38 14.16
#